data_AF-A0AAW2VLA5-F1
#
_entry.id   AF-A0AAW2VLA5-F1
#
_cell.length_a   1.000
_cell.length_b   1.000
_cell.length_c   1.000
_cell.angle_alpha   90.00
_cell.angle_beta   90.00
_cell.angle_gamma   90.00
#
_symmetry.space_group_name_H-M   'P 1'
#
loop_
_entity.id
_entity.type
_entity.pdbx_description
1 polymer ?
#
loop_
_entity_poly.entity_id
_entity_poly.type
_entity_poly.pdbx_seq_one_letter_code
_entity_poly.pdbx_strand_id
1 'polypeptide(L)'
;MEAVRNVRKVMGEIRVLNNMDEDEVFAFSKRIQAPYDIVAQTKQMGRLPVVHFAAGGIVTPADAALMMQLGCDGVFLGPEVFDCVDPYKRVRAIVQAVRNYNDPLELAEASSGLEDAMAGLNLNERQVEPFGDGVRY
;
A
#
# COMPACT_ATOMS: atom_id res chain seq x y z
N MET A 1 -4.29 4.24 8.21
CA MET A 1 -4.06 3.69 6.86
C MET A 1 -4.10 2.18 6.89
N GLU A 2 -5.05 1.58 6.19
CA GLU A 2 -5.19 0.12 6.09
C GLU A 2 -4.07 -0.51 5.25
N ALA A 3 -3.60 0.18 4.19
CA ALA A 3 -2.49 -0.26 3.35
C ALA A 3 -1.19 -0.55 4.13
N VAL A 4 -0.79 0.37 5.01
CA VAL A 4 0.42 0.23 5.86
C VAL A 4 0.31 -1.01 6.75
N ARG A 5 -0.87 -1.26 7.34
CA ARG A 5 -1.11 -2.43 8.20
C ARG A 5 -0.93 -3.72 7.41
N ASN A 6 -1.51 -3.80 6.22
CA ASN A 6 -1.48 -5.00 5.38
C ASN A 6 -0.07 -5.29 4.86
N VAL A 7 0.65 -4.28 4.36
CA VAL A 7 2.02 -4.44 3.89
C VAL A 7 2.96 -4.87 5.01
N ARG A 8 2.84 -4.26 6.21
CA ARG A 8 3.63 -4.68 7.37
C ARG A 8 3.33 -6.13 7.78
N LYS A 9 2.08 -6.57 7.70
CA LYS A 9 1.71 -7.96 7.99
C LYS A 9 2.38 -8.93 7.02
N VAL A 10 2.24 -8.69 5.71
CA VAL A 10 2.84 -9.53 4.67
C VAL A 10 4.36 -9.57 4.80
N MET A 11 5.02 -8.41 4.88
CA MET A 11 6.47 -8.34 5.02
C MET A 11 6.98 -8.93 6.34
N GLY A 12 6.21 -8.79 7.42
CA GLY A 12 6.50 -9.42 8.70
C GLY A 12 6.44 -10.94 8.62
N GLU A 13 5.39 -11.50 8.03
CA GLU A 13 5.25 -12.95 7.84
C GLU A 13 6.36 -13.52 6.95
N ILE A 14 6.76 -12.81 5.89
CA ILE A 14 7.91 -13.20 5.05
C ILE A 14 9.20 -13.23 5.86
N ARG A 15 9.46 -12.22 6.70
CA ARG A 15 10.66 -12.20 7.57
C ARG A 15 10.67 -13.34 8.59
N VAL A 16 9.50 -13.67 9.15
CA VAL A 16 9.35 -14.84 10.04
C VAL A 16 9.63 -16.13 9.27
N LEU A 17 9.03 -16.30 8.10
CA LEU A 17 9.20 -17.48 7.25
C LEU A 17 10.66 -17.66 6.79
N ASN A 18 11.34 -16.57 6.44
CA ASN A 18 12.75 -16.61 6.00
C ASN A 18 13.66 -17.21 7.07
N ASN A 19 13.43 -16.88 8.34
CA ASN A 19 14.24 -17.34 9.48
C ASN A 19 13.69 -18.61 10.17
N MET A 20 12.55 -19.13 9.72
CA MET A 20 11.93 -20.35 10.25
C MET A 20 12.75 -21.59 9.91
N ASP A 21 12.80 -22.60 10.77
CA ASP A 21 13.45 -23.88 10.43
C ASP A 21 12.67 -24.61 9.32
N GLU A 22 13.36 -25.34 8.44
CA GLU A 22 12.72 -26.00 7.29
C GLU A 22 11.60 -26.97 7.72
N ASP A 23 11.79 -27.67 8.83
CA ASP A 23 10.83 -28.62 9.40
C ASP A 23 9.52 -27.93 9.85
N GLU A 24 9.56 -26.63 10.18
CA GLU A 24 8.40 -25.86 10.63
C GLU A 24 7.59 -25.26 9.48
N VAL A 25 8.15 -25.19 8.26
CA VAL A 25 7.53 -24.53 7.10
C VAL A 25 6.20 -25.19 6.70
N PHE A 26 6.10 -26.52 6.83
CA PHE A 26 4.87 -27.24 6.54
C PHE A 26 3.74 -26.94 7.55
N ALA A 27 4.09 -26.76 8.83
CA ALA A 27 3.11 -26.34 9.83
C ALA A 27 2.68 -24.88 9.60
N PHE A 28 3.62 -24.01 9.22
CA PHE A 28 3.33 -22.63 8.86
C PHE A 28 2.35 -22.53 7.69
N SER A 29 2.59 -23.28 6.60
CA SER A 29 1.72 -23.27 5.41
C SER A 29 0.29 -23.70 5.75
N LYS A 30 0.13 -24.74 6.59
CA LYS A 30 -1.18 -25.16 7.11
C LYS A 30 -1.87 -24.07 7.94
N ARG A 31 -1.12 -23.39 8.82
CA ARG A 31 -1.66 -22.32 9.68
C ARG A 31 -2.21 -21.14 8.89
N ILE A 32 -1.50 -20.73 7.84
CA ILE A 32 -1.94 -19.62 6.97
C ILE A 32 -2.86 -20.07 5.82
N GLN A 33 -3.15 -21.37 5.75
CA GLN A 33 -3.97 -21.99 4.71
C GLN A 33 -3.46 -21.69 3.28
N ALA A 34 -2.15 -21.73 3.09
CA ALA A 34 -1.50 -21.48 1.80
C ALA A 34 -0.84 -22.76 1.23
N PRO A 35 -0.76 -22.89 -0.11
CA PRO A 35 -0.06 -24.02 -0.74
C PRO A 35 1.41 -24.09 -0.30
N TYR A 36 1.85 -25.27 0.12
CA TYR A 36 3.21 -25.47 0.64
C TYR A 36 4.29 -25.04 -0.35
N ASP A 37 4.16 -25.40 -1.63
CA ASP A 37 5.17 -25.11 -2.65
C ASP A 37 5.41 -23.59 -2.81
N ILE A 38 4.34 -22.80 -2.75
CA ILE A 38 4.41 -21.33 -2.84
C ILE A 38 5.06 -20.74 -1.57
N VAL A 39 4.77 -21.30 -0.40
CA VAL A 39 5.40 -20.90 0.87
C VAL A 39 6.90 -21.23 0.85
N ALA A 40 7.27 -22.43 0.42
CA ALA A 40 8.66 -22.84 0.29
C ALA A 40 9.42 -21.96 -0.71
N GLN A 41 8.81 -21.65 -1.87
CA GLN A 41 9.39 -20.72 -2.84
C GLN A 41 9.56 -19.30 -2.25
N THR A 42 8.57 -18.81 -1.51
CA THR A 42 8.64 -17.50 -0.84
C THR A 42 9.79 -17.44 0.15
N LYS A 43 9.98 -18.51 0.94
CA LYS A 43 11.13 -18.65 1.86
C LYS A 43 12.46 -18.62 1.12
N GLN A 44 12.59 -19.41 0.04
CA GLN A 44 13.81 -19.49 -0.75
C GLN A 44 14.17 -18.14 -1.40
N MET A 45 13.17 -17.39 -1.88
CA MET A 45 13.36 -16.09 -2.52
C MET A 45 13.52 -14.93 -1.54
N GLY A 46 13.10 -15.11 -0.28
CA GLY A 46 13.05 -14.03 0.71
C GLY A 46 11.98 -12.98 0.46
N ARG A 47 11.09 -13.19 -0.52
CA ARG A 47 10.03 -12.29 -0.98
C ARG A 47 8.92 -13.09 -1.67
N LEU A 48 7.78 -12.45 -1.94
CA LEU A 48 6.73 -13.07 -2.75
C LEU A 48 7.24 -13.37 -4.17
N PRO A 49 6.79 -14.48 -4.80
CA PRO A 49 7.15 -14.85 -6.17
C PRO A 49 6.41 -14.01 -7.23
N VAL A 50 5.84 -12.87 -6.84
CA VAL A 50 5.08 -11.95 -7.69
C VAL A 50 5.40 -10.51 -7.29
N VAL A 51 4.99 -9.56 -8.14
CA VAL A 51 5.08 -8.13 -7.82
C VAL A 51 4.05 -7.77 -6.75
N HIS A 52 4.48 -7.01 -5.73
CA HIS A 52 3.68 -6.63 -4.58
C HIS A 52 3.53 -5.11 -4.50
N PHE A 53 2.42 -4.62 -5.05
CA PHE A 53 2.05 -3.20 -5.01
C PHE A 53 1.24 -2.86 -3.74
N ALA A 54 1.43 -1.64 -3.25
CA ALA A 54 0.53 -1.04 -2.27
C ALA A 54 -0.68 -0.38 -2.95
N ALA A 55 -1.86 -0.47 -2.35
CA ALA A 55 -3.06 0.20 -2.82
C ALA A 55 -3.91 0.68 -1.63
N GLY A 56 -4.64 1.78 -1.83
CA GLY A 56 -5.61 2.30 -0.87
C GLY A 56 -5.07 3.44 0.00
N GLY A 57 -5.64 4.64 -0.18
CA GLY A 57 -5.34 5.82 0.64
C GLY A 57 -4.04 6.54 0.31
N ILE A 58 -3.40 6.25 -0.83
CA ILE A 58 -2.15 6.91 -1.24
C ILE A 58 -2.50 8.19 -2.00
N VAL A 59 -2.33 9.34 -1.34
CA VAL A 59 -2.75 10.66 -1.88
C VAL A 59 -1.63 11.70 -1.85
N THR A 60 -0.55 11.44 -1.11
CA THR A 60 0.62 12.31 -1.03
C THR A 60 1.90 11.61 -1.51
N PRO A 61 2.94 12.39 -1.91
CA PRO A 61 4.26 11.82 -2.21
C PRO A 61 4.86 11.06 -1.01
N ALA A 62 4.62 11.54 0.21
CA ALA A 62 5.08 10.91 1.44
C ALA A 62 4.44 9.53 1.66
N ASP A 63 3.13 9.38 1.39
CA ASP A 63 2.45 8.09 1.46
C ASP A 63 3.08 7.09 0.49
N ALA A 64 3.31 7.53 -0.75
CA ALA A 64 3.90 6.68 -1.78
C ALA A 64 5.32 6.24 -1.41
N ALA A 65 6.16 7.17 -0.95
CA ALA A 65 7.51 6.87 -0.51
C ALA A 65 7.53 5.90 0.69
N LEU A 66 6.62 6.09 1.67
CA LEU A 66 6.49 5.18 2.80
C LEU A 66 6.18 3.75 2.35
N MET A 67 5.28 3.56 1.39
CA MET A 67 4.96 2.23 0.88
C MET A 67 6.15 1.57 0.19
N MET A 68 6.94 2.33 -0.58
CA MET A 68 8.18 1.84 -1.18
C MET A 68 9.22 1.45 -0.11
N GLN A 69 9.40 2.28 0.93
CA GLN A 69 10.30 1.99 2.05
C GLN A 69 9.88 0.75 2.86
N LEU A 70 8.58 0.44 2.90
CA LEU A 70 8.07 -0.77 3.54
C LEU A 70 8.31 -2.04 2.70
N GLY A 71 8.81 -1.91 1.48
CA GLY A 71 9.22 -3.02 0.61
C GLY A 71 8.27 -3.32 -0.54
N CYS A 72 7.30 -2.45 -0.85
CA CYS A 72 6.47 -2.62 -2.03
C CYS A 72 7.27 -2.38 -3.31
N ASP A 73 6.88 -3.08 -4.39
CA ASP A 73 7.47 -2.90 -5.71
C ASP A 73 6.86 -1.70 -6.48
N GLY A 74 5.81 -1.10 -5.92
CA GLY A 74 5.14 0.08 -6.47
C GLY A 74 3.87 0.44 -5.71
N VAL A 75 3.16 1.47 -6.19
CA VAL A 75 1.91 1.97 -5.61
C VAL A 75 0.81 2.12 -6.65
N PHE A 76 -0.44 1.90 -6.24
CA PHE A 76 -1.65 2.24 -7.00
C PHE A 76 -2.24 3.54 -6.44
N LEU A 77 -2.58 4.45 -7.35
CA LEU A 77 -3.29 5.67 -7.05
C LEU A 77 -4.78 5.47 -7.33
N GLY A 78 -5.61 5.79 -6.34
CA GLY A 78 -7.05 5.82 -6.49
C GLY A 78 -7.54 7.16 -7.04
N PRO A 79 -8.85 7.30 -7.28
CA PRO A 79 -9.43 8.54 -7.79
C PRO A 79 -9.21 9.74 -6.87
N GLU A 80 -8.96 9.50 -5.58
CA GLU A 80 -8.75 10.52 -4.55
C GLU A 80 -7.51 11.40 -4.84
N VAL A 81 -6.58 10.94 -5.68
CA VAL A 81 -5.43 11.76 -6.12
C VAL A 81 -5.87 12.94 -7.02
N PHE A 82 -7.05 12.84 -7.64
CA PHE A 82 -7.59 13.87 -8.52
C PHE A 82 -8.42 14.92 -7.76
N ASP A 83 -8.74 14.67 -6.48
CA ASP A 83 -9.49 15.59 -5.62
C ASP A 83 -8.57 16.69 -5.06
N CYS A 84 -7.89 17.44 -5.94
CA CYS A 84 -7.02 18.55 -5.56
C CYS A 84 -7.00 19.66 -6.62
N VAL A 85 -6.41 20.80 -6.27
CA VAL A 85 -6.33 21.99 -7.14
C VAL A 85 -5.53 21.72 -8.42
N ASP A 86 -4.44 20.94 -8.33
CA ASP A 86 -3.60 20.57 -9.47
C ASP A 86 -3.25 19.06 -9.44
N PRO A 87 -4.09 18.21 -10.04
CA PRO A 87 -3.86 16.77 -10.11
C PRO A 87 -2.60 16.39 -10.90
N TYR A 88 -2.25 17.16 -11.93
CA TYR A 88 -1.07 16.88 -12.74
C TYR A 88 0.21 17.04 -11.91
N LYS A 89 0.32 18.16 -11.18
CA LYS A 89 1.45 18.42 -10.28
C LYS A 89 1.52 17.36 -9.18
N ARG A 90 0.39 16.99 -8.58
CA ARG A 90 0.32 15.96 -7.53
C ARG A 90 0.75 14.58 -8.02
N VAL A 91 0.20 14.10 -9.13
CA VAL A 91 0.58 12.79 -9.71
C VAL A 91 2.06 12.79 -10.10
N ARG A 92 2.55 13.87 -10.72
CA ARG A 92 3.98 14.01 -11.04
C ARG A 92 4.86 13.94 -9.79
N ALA A 93 4.47 14.62 -8.71
CA ALA A 93 5.17 14.57 -7.43
C ALA A 93 5.19 13.16 -6.84
N ILE A 94 4.07 12.43 -6.89
CA ILE A 94 4.00 11.05 -6.42
C ILE A 94 4.90 10.13 -7.26
N VAL A 95 4.92 10.28 -8.59
CA VAL A 95 5.81 9.51 -9.47
C VAL A 95 7.29 9.78 -9.12
N GLN A 96 7.67 11.04 -8.86
CA GLN A 96 9.02 11.37 -8.42
C GLN A 96 9.34 10.75 -7.06
N ALA A 97 8.41 10.79 -6.10
CA ALA A 97 8.61 10.19 -4.79
C ALA A 97 8.74 8.66 -4.84
N VAL A 98 8.00 7.97 -5.71
CA VAL A 98 8.17 6.52 -5.92
C VAL A 98 9.55 6.20 -6.50
N ARG A 99 10.05 7.05 -7.41
CA ARG A 99 11.38 6.88 -8.02
C ARG A 99 12.51 7.14 -7.01
N ASN A 100 12.36 8.18 -6.19
CA ASN A 100 13.39 8.71 -5.30
C ASN A 100 13.05 8.47 -3.82
N TYR A 101 12.35 7.38 -3.49
CA TYR A 101 11.74 7.16 -2.17
C TYR A 101 12.72 7.08 -0.98
N ASN A 102 14.02 6.98 -1.25
CA ASN A 102 15.08 6.97 -0.24
C ASN A 102 15.89 8.27 -0.19
N ASP A 103 15.55 9.28 -1.00
CA ASP A 103 16.21 10.59 -1.00
C ASP A 103 15.31 11.63 -0.29
N PRO A 104 15.65 12.03 0.95
CA PRO A 104 14.84 12.98 1.70
C PRO A 104 14.74 14.36 1.05
N LEU A 105 15.75 14.80 0.29
CA LEU A 105 15.76 16.10 -0.35
C LEU A 105 14.79 16.12 -1.53
N GLU A 106 14.89 15.11 -2.40
CA GLU A 106 13.95 14.91 -3.52
C GLU A 106 12.51 14.75 -3.03
N LEU A 107 12.29 14.06 -1.90
CA LEU A 107 10.96 13.93 -1.31
C LEU A 107 10.42 15.26 -0.77
N ALA A 108 11.27 16.07 -0.14
CA ALA A 108 10.87 17.40 0.33
C ALA A 108 10.52 18.32 -0.83
N GLU A 109 11.33 18.30 -1.90
CA GLU A 109 11.08 19.06 -3.12
C GLU A 109 9.80 18.61 -3.83
N ALA A 110 9.59 17.29 -3.98
CA ALA A 110 8.37 16.73 -4.58
C ALA A 110 7.11 17.08 -3.76
N SER A 111 7.24 17.19 -2.43
CA SER A 111 6.14 17.55 -1.53
C SER A 111 5.88 19.07 -1.48
N SER A 112 6.77 19.89 -2.04
CA SER A 112 6.69 21.34 -1.95
C SER A 112 5.64 21.94 -2.89
N GLY A 113 4.89 22.92 -2.38
CA GLY A 113 3.90 23.65 -3.16
C GLY A 113 2.74 22.79 -3.66
N LEU A 114 2.48 21.64 -3.03
CA LEU A 114 1.23 20.90 -3.20
C LEU A 114 0.17 21.58 -2.34
N GLU A 115 -0.79 22.26 -2.97
CA GLU A 115 -1.93 22.83 -2.26
C GLU A 115 -2.88 21.71 -1.82
N ASP A 116 -3.40 21.85 -0.60
CA ASP A 116 -4.37 20.92 -0.05
C ASP A 116 -5.71 21.08 -0.77
N ALA A 117 -6.15 20.00 -1.39
CA ALA A 117 -7.48 19.55 -1.06
C ALA A 117 -7.35 18.07 -0.71
N MET A 118 -7.70 17.74 0.53
CA MET A 118 -8.43 16.54 0.89
C MET A 118 -8.97 16.77 2.29
N ALA A 119 -10.25 17.14 2.38
CA ALA A 119 -11.01 16.91 3.59
C ALA A 119 -11.10 15.39 3.77
N GLY A 120 -10.19 14.83 4.57
CA GLY A 120 -10.12 13.39 4.78
C GLY A 120 -11.43 12.88 5.37
N LEU A 121 -12.16 12.06 4.62
CA LEU A 121 -13.21 11.22 5.19
C LEU A 121 -12.53 10.30 6.20
N ASN A 122 -12.82 10.51 7.48
CA ASN A 122 -12.32 9.64 8.53
C ASN A 122 -12.95 8.25 8.32
N LEU A 123 -12.17 7.18 8.39
CA LEU A 123 -12.68 5.81 8.31
C LEU A 123 -13.66 5.45 9.46
N ASN A 124 -13.84 6.34 10.42
CA ASN A 124 -14.86 6.25 11.48
C ASN A 124 -16.22 6.84 11.07
N GLU A 125 -16.29 7.57 9.95
CA GLU A 125 -17.51 8.17 9.42
C GLU A 125 -18.18 7.18 8.46
N ARG A 126 -19.08 6.38 9.00
CA ARG A 126 -19.90 5.45 8.23
C ARG A 126 -21.03 6.21 7.54
N GLN A 127 -20.74 6.96 6.49
CA GLN A 127 -21.77 7.46 5.58
C GLN A 127 -21.93 6.50 4.40
N VAL A 128 -22.67 5.42 4.64
CA VAL A 128 -23.27 4.65 3.55
C VAL A 128 -24.67 5.23 3.36
N GLU A 129 -24.82 6.15 2.42
CA GLU A 129 -26.14 6.55 1.94
C GLU A 129 -26.75 5.33 1.21
N PRO A 130 -27.90 4.79 1.67
CA PRO A 130 -28.56 3.71 0.96
C PRO A 130 -29.05 4.23 -0.39
N PHE A 131 -28.57 3.62 -1.48
CA PHE A 131 -29.14 3.82 -2.80
C PHE A 131 -30.54 3.19 -2.84
N GLY A 132 -31.57 4.04 -2.81
CA GLY A 132 -32.93 3.66 -3.17
C GLY A 132 -33.97 3.87 -2.07
N ASP A 133 -34.41 5.12 -1.90
CA ASP A 133 -35.74 5.42 -1.39
C ASP A 133 -36.34 6.52 -2.26
N GLY A 134 -37.08 6.13 -3.31
CA GLY A 134 -37.67 7.12 -4.19
C GLY A 134 -38.30 6.59 -5.47
N VAL A 135 -39.23 5.64 -5.40
CA VAL A 135 -40.45 5.68 -6.24
C VAL A 135 -41.61 5.04 -5.46
N ARG A 136 -42.49 5.87 -4.90
CA ARG A 136 -43.84 5.47 -4.52
C ARG A 136 -44.73 5.54 -5.77
N TYR A 137 -45.40 4.44 -6.10
CA TYR A 137 -46.71 4.47 -6.78
C TYR A 137 -47.76 3.97 -5.79
#